data_AF-A0A7Y8L2C7-F1
#
_entry.id   AF-A0A7Y8L2C7-F1
#
_cell.length_a   1.000
_cell.length_b   1.000
_cell.length_c   1.000
_cell.angle_alpha   90.00
_cell.angle_beta   90.00
_cell.angle_gamma   90.00
#
_symmetry.space_group_name_H-M   'P 1'
#
loop_
_entity.id
_entity.type
_entity.pdbx_description
1 polymer ?
#
loop_
_entity_poly.entity_id
_entity_poly.type
_entity_poly.pdbx_seq_one_letter_code
_entity_poly.pdbx_strand_id
1 'polypeptide(L)'
;MVKSAYALNLRSVYIQFDKYNFRTGKFEYYKRFDYRIEPDMKYVYFSKNDESDMRFDDPGFYRVFLLDSDEKTVASALIEIID
;
A
#
# COMPACT_ATOMS: atom_id res chain seq x y z
N MET A 1 8.18 -5.69 -3.47
CA MET A 1 9.30 -4.81 -3.93
C MET A 1 9.04 -4.44 -5.37
N VAL A 2 8.88 -3.15 -5.68
CA VAL A 2 8.77 -2.65 -7.05
C VAL A 2 10.11 -2.06 -7.43
N LYS A 3 10.85 -2.74 -8.31
CA LYS A 3 12.13 -2.23 -8.83
C LYS A 3 11.91 -1.91 -10.31
N SER A 4 11.98 -0.63 -10.66
CA SER A 4 11.94 -0.17 -12.05
C SER A 4 13.31 0.30 -12.50
N ALA A 5 13.68 -0.02 -13.75
CA ALA A 5 14.88 0.52 -14.39
C ALA A 5 14.68 1.95 -14.92
N TYR A 6 13.44 2.45 -14.91
CA TYR A 6 13.03 3.75 -15.48
C TYR A 6 12.12 4.52 -14.52
N ALA A 7 12.06 5.84 -14.67
CA ALA A 7 11.18 6.70 -13.87
C ALA A 7 9.71 6.29 -14.05
N LEU A 8 9.03 5.98 -12.94
CA LEU A 8 7.65 5.48 -12.95
C LEU A 8 6.62 6.56 -13.34
N ASN A 9 7.01 7.83 -13.27
CA ASN A 9 6.19 9.00 -13.65
C ASN A 9 4.80 9.06 -12.96
N LEU A 10 4.72 8.53 -11.74
CA LEU A 10 3.51 8.49 -10.93
C LEU A 10 3.36 9.83 -10.19
N ARG A 11 2.29 10.59 -10.46
CA ARG A 11 2.10 11.95 -9.92
C ARG A 11 1.17 12.04 -8.72
N SER A 12 0.31 11.04 -8.54
CA SER A 12 -0.57 10.89 -7.38
C SER A 12 -0.85 9.40 -7.22
N VAL A 13 -0.46 8.83 -6.09
CA VAL A 13 -0.64 7.41 -5.83
C VAL A 13 -1.31 7.21 -4.49
N TYR A 14 -1.97 6.07 -4.34
CA TYR A 14 -2.63 5.69 -3.11
C TYR A 14 -2.06 4.38 -2.62
N ILE A 15 -1.96 4.26 -1.30
CA ILE A 15 -1.69 2.98 -0.66
C ILE A 15 -3.00 2.48 -0.09
N GLN A 16 -3.40 1.27 -0.46
CA GLN A 16 -4.59 0.62 0.09
C GLN A 16 -4.22 -0.66 0.80
N PHE A 17 -4.80 -0.86 1.98
CA PHE A 17 -4.75 -2.10 2.74
C PHE A 17 -6.13 -2.76 2.69
N ASP A 18 -6.15 -4.03 2.32
CA ASP A 18 -7.29 -4.91 2.57
C ASP A 18 -6.87 -5.94 3.63
N LYS A 19 -7.72 -6.17 4.63
CA LYS A 19 -7.49 -7.17 5.68
C LYS A 19 -8.26 -8.45 5.37
N TYR A 20 -7.64 -9.60 5.61
CA TYR A 20 -8.32 -10.87 5.49
C TYR A 20 -9.31 -11.05 6.65
N ASN A 21 -10.59 -11.22 6.32
CA ASN A 21 -11.63 -11.54 7.27
C ASN A 21 -11.81 -13.05 7.34
N PHE A 22 -11.33 -13.67 8.42
CA PHE A 22 -11.40 -15.12 8.64
C PHE A 22 -12.84 -15.65 8.74
N ARG A 23 -13.82 -14.80 9.07
CA ARG A 23 -15.23 -15.21 9.17
C ARG A 23 -15.86 -15.36 7.78
N THR A 24 -15.52 -14.47 6.86
CA THR A 24 -16.09 -14.44 5.51
C THR A 24 -15.20 -15.15 4.47
N GLY A 25 -13.93 -15.39 4.81
CA GLY A 25 -12.93 -15.98 3.92
C GLY A 25 -12.48 -15.04 2.80
N LYS A 26 -12.65 -13.72 2.99
CA LYS A 26 -12.40 -12.71 1.94
C LYS A 26 -11.51 -11.59 2.47
N PHE A 27 -10.77 -10.97 1.56
CA PHE A 27 -10.13 -9.70 1.82
C PHE A 27 -11.16 -8.58 1.72
N GLU A 28 -11.22 -7.74 2.74
CA GLU A 28 -12.13 -6.61 2.85
C GLU A 28 -11.31 -5.33 3.01
N TYR A 29 -11.79 -4.23 2.41
CA TYR A 29 -11.15 -2.92 2.53
C TYR A 29 -10.92 -2.58 4.00
N TYR A 30 -9.71 -2.11 4.33
CA TYR A 30 -9.34 -1.74 5.69
C TYR A 30 -8.96 -0.27 5.80
N LYS A 31 -7.94 0.19 5.07
CA LYS A 31 -7.46 1.57 5.10
C LYS A 31 -6.94 2.01 3.74
N ARG A 32 -6.99 3.31 3.45
CA ARG A 32 -6.33 3.94 2.30
C ARG A 32 -5.62 5.21 2.73
N PHE A 33 -4.48 5.48 2.10
CA PHE A 33 -3.64 6.62 2.37
C PHE A 33 -3.21 7.29 1.08
N ASP A 34 -3.18 8.60 1.09
CA ASP A 34 -2.49 9.36 0.05
C ASP A 34 -0.99 9.15 0.19
N TYR A 35 -0.33 8.94 -0.94
CA TYR A 35 1.10 8.75 -0.98
C TYR A 35 1.72 9.51 -2.13
N ARG A 36 2.90 10.09 -1.88
CA ARG A 36 3.65 10.83 -2.87
C ARG A 36 4.92 10.07 -3.20
N ILE A 37 5.09 9.74 -4.47
CA ILE A 37 6.35 9.21 -5.00
C ILE A 37 7.13 10.39 -5.58
N GLU A 38 8.35 10.59 -5.11
CA GLU A 38 9.25 11.54 -5.77
C GLU A 38 9.87 10.89 -7.03
N PRO A 39 10.14 11.66 -8.09
CA PRO A 39 10.59 11.11 -9.37
C PRO A 39 11.87 10.25 -9.31
N ASP A 40 12.72 10.48 -8.31
CA ASP A 40 13.98 9.78 -8.08
C ASP A 40 13.88 8.67 -6.99
N MET A 41 12.70 8.45 -6.41
CA MET A 41 12.46 7.36 -5.47
C MET A 41 12.63 6.00 -6.17
N LYS A 42 13.67 5.28 -5.75
CA LYS A 42 13.92 3.89 -6.17
C LYS A 42 13.20 2.85 -5.32
N TYR A 43 12.60 3.29 -4.20
CA TYR A 43 11.94 2.46 -3.21
C TYR A 43 10.68 3.15 -2.70
N VAL A 44 9.63 2.36 -2.48
CA VAL A 44 8.43 2.79 -1.76
C VAL A 44 8.57 2.30 -0.33
N TYR A 45 8.65 3.23 0.61
CA TYR A 45 8.76 2.96 2.03
C TYR A 45 7.52 3.47 2.74
N PHE A 46 6.89 2.59 3.52
CA PHE A 46 5.69 2.92 4.28
C PHE A 46 6.12 3.59 5.59
N SER A 47 6.14 4.91 5.61
CA SER A 47 6.40 5.70 6.83
C SER A 47 5.24 6.61 7.15
N LYS A 48 5.00 6.79 8.45
CA LYS A 48 4.16 7.86 8.97
C LYS A 48 4.51 9.19 8.29
N ASN A 49 3.49 9.93 7.88
CA ASN A 49 3.59 11.29 7.41
C ASN A 49 2.63 12.20 8.21
N ASP A 50 2.52 13.46 7.83
CA ASP A 50 1.67 14.43 8.52
C ASP A 50 0.16 14.13 8.40
N GLU A 51 -0.22 13.27 7.44
CA GLU A 51 -1.61 12.95 7.12
C GLU A 51 -2.04 11.56 7.62
N SER A 52 -1.10 10.64 7.87
CA SER A 52 -1.37 9.26 8.24
C SER A 52 -0.20 8.60 8.99
N ASP A 53 -0.52 7.78 9.99
CA ASP A 53 0.45 6.93 10.69
C ASP A 53 0.88 5.68 9.90
N MET A 54 0.20 5.38 8.79
CA MET A 54 0.40 4.21 7.92
C MET A 54 0.56 2.89 8.67
N ARG A 55 -0.09 2.75 9.84
CA ARG A 55 0.09 1.63 10.76
C ARG A 55 -0.94 0.52 10.52
N PHE A 56 -0.47 -0.72 10.69
CA PHE A 56 -1.32 -1.90 10.90
C PHE A 56 -1.74 -1.94 12.37
N ASP A 57 -3.03 -1.80 12.67
CA ASP A 57 -3.49 -1.74 14.07
C ASP A 57 -3.53 -3.12 14.72
N ASP A 58 -3.86 -4.15 13.93
CA ASP A 58 -4.00 -5.52 14.41
C ASP A 58 -3.10 -6.50 13.64
N PRO A 59 -2.71 -7.62 14.25
CA PRO A 59 -2.16 -8.77 13.56
C PRO A 59 -3.10 -9.34 12.49
N GLY A 60 -2.53 -10.04 11.50
CA GLY A 60 -3.27 -10.75 10.46
C GLY A 60 -2.68 -10.60 9.06
N PHE A 61 -3.41 -11.12 8.06
CA PHE A 61 -3.01 -11.04 6.66
C PHE A 61 -3.60 -9.82 5.98
N TYR A 62 -2.74 -9.08 5.27
CA TYR A 62 -3.10 -7.88 4.55
C TYR A 62 -2.66 -7.97 3.09
N ARG A 63 -3.54 -7.58 2.16
CA ARG A 63 -3.11 -7.20 0.82
C ARG A 63 -2.83 -5.72 0.82
N VAL A 64 -1.64 -5.35 0.39
CA VAL A 64 -1.22 -3.97 0.25
C VAL A 64 -1.08 -3.66 -1.22
N PHE A 65 -1.69 -2.56 -1.66
CA PHE A 65 -1.65 -2.09 -3.03
C PHE A 65 -1.01 -0.71 -3.09
N LEU A 66 -0.19 -0.51 -4.12
CA LEU A 66 0.14 0.81 -4.64
C LEU A 66 -0.73 1.04 -5.86
N LEU A 67 -1.60 2.04 -5.80
CA LEU A 67 -2.51 2.41 -6.87
C LEU A 67 -2.06 3.72 -7.52
N ASP A 68 -2.24 3.85 -8.83
CA ASP A 68 -2.07 5.14 -9.51
C ASP A 68 -3.29 6.06 -9.33
N SER A 69 -3.27 7.21 -10.00
CA SER A 69 -4.36 8.20 -9.94
C SER A 69 -5.69 7.70 -10.51
N ASP A 70 -5.67 6.66 -11.36
CA ASP A 70 -6.84 6.01 -11.94
C ASP A 70 -7.29 4.79 -11.11
N GLU A 71 -6.74 4.61 -9.90
CA GLU A 71 -6.94 3.44 -9.03
C GLU A 71 -6.46 2.11 -9.62
N LYS A 72 -5.57 2.14 -10.63
CA LYS A 72 -4.98 0.93 -11.18
C LYS A 72 -3.84 0.46 -10.30
N THR A 73 -3.80 -0.85 -10.05
CA THR A 73 -2.73 -1.47 -9.28
C THR A 73 -1.40 -1.39 -10.05
N VAL A 74 -0.50 -0.56 -9.54
CA VAL A 74 0.90 -0.48 -9.97
C VAL A 74 1.68 -1.63 -9.36
N ALA A 75 1.39 -1.97 -8.10
CA ALA A 75 2.02 -3.07 -7.40
C ALA A 75 1.17 -3.57 -6.24
N SER A 76 1.42 -4.82 -5.86
CA SER A 76 0.77 -5.43 -4.71
C SER A 76 1.71 -6.35 -3.93
N ALA A 77 1.42 -6.52 -2.64
CA ALA A 77 2.04 -7.51 -1.78
C ALA A 77 1.00 -8.15 -0.86
N LEU A 78 1.23 -9.40 -0.47
CA LEU A 78 0.58 -10.02 0.67
C LEU A 78 1.56 -9.98 1.84
N ILE A 79 1.11 -9.46 2.98
CA ILE A 79 1.92 -9.27 4.19
C ILE A 79 1.18 -9.93 5.34
N GLU A 80 1.92 -10.65 6.19
CA GLU A 80 1.44 -11.11 7.47
C GLU A 80 2.02 -10.21 8.55
N ILE A 81 1.15 -9.67 9.41
CA ILE A 81 1.54 -8.93 10.61
C ILE A 81 1.41 -9.89 11.79
N ILE A 82 2.54 -10.13 12.44
CA ILE A 82 2.68 -10.99 13.62
C ILE A 82 2.91 -10.08 14.83
N ASP A 83 2.30 -10.42 15.97
CA ASP A 83 2.50 -9.76 17.27
C ASP A 83 3.86 -10.12 17.89
#